data_AF-U7HLU9-F1
#
_entry.id   AF-U7HLU9-F1
#
_cell.length_a   1.000
_cell.length_b   1.000
_cell.length_c   1.000
_cell.angle_alpha   90.00
_cell.angle_beta   90.00
_cell.angle_gamma   90.00
#
_symmetry.space_group_name_H-M   'P 1'
#
loop_
_entity.id
_entity.type
_entity.pdbx_description
1 polymer ?
#
loop_
_entity_poly.entity_id
_entity_poly.type
_entity_poly.pdbx_seq_one_letter_code
_entity_poly.pdbx_strand_id
1 'polypeptide(L)'
;MGFGYDEKRVTVTDALGNSVDAFTYCATSTDPSLLPHSWYLNHVIVGAKEIGVPADYLDAISATPSQKDPDRERDARERAIYD
;
A
#
# COMPACT_ATOMS: atom_id res chain seq x y z
N MET A 1 19.68 -12.16 1.50
CA MET A 1 18.57 -11.42 0.86
C MET A 1 17.33 -11.62 1.73
N GLY A 2 16.68 -10.52 2.15
CA GLY A 2 15.34 -10.52 2.77
C GLY A 2 15.25 -10.91 4.25
N PHE A 3 15.36 -9.94 5.17
CA PHE A 3 15.04 -10.14 6.61
C PHE A 3 13.78 -9.38 7.06
N GLY A 4 13.07 -8.71 6.14
CA GLY A 4 11.95 -7.82 6.49
C GLY A 4 10.57 -8.30 6.06
N TYR A 5 10.47 -9.30 5.19
CA TYR A 5 9.21 -9.81 4.64
C TYR A 5 9.29 -11.30 4.40
N ASP A 6 8.19 -11.99 4.71
CA ASP A 6 7.99 -13.40 4.42
C ASP A 6 6.88 -13.59 3.39
N GLU A 7 7.05 -14.59 2.53
CA GLU A 7 5.99 -15.03 1.62
C GLU A 7 4.85 -15.65 2.43
N LYS A 8 3.63 -15.23 2.14
CA LYS A 8 2.39 -15.75 2.72
C LYS A 8 1.46 -16.21 1.60
N ARG A 9 1.05 -17.47 1.66
CA ARG A 9 -0.04 -17.99 0.82
C ARG A 9 -1.39 -17.55 1.38
N VAL A 10 -2.24 -17.03 0.52
CA VAL A 10 -3.58 -16.54 0.85
C VAL A 10 -4.56 -17.01 -0.20
N THR A 11 -5.80 -17.26 0.22
CA THR A 11 -6.91 -17.46 -0.71
C THR A 11 -7.70 -16.15 -0.74
N VAL A 12 -7.80 -15.53 -1.91
CA VAL A 12 -8.55 -14.30 -2.12
C VAL A 12 -9.89 -14.60 -2.78
N THR A 13 -10.93 -13.88 -2.40
CA THR A 13 -12.28 -14.06 -2.95
C THR A 13 -12.73 -12.77 -3.63
N ASP A 14 -13.24 -12.86 -4.84
CA ASP A 14 -13.84 -11.72 -5.55
C ASP A 14 -15.27 -11.43 -5.09
N ALA A 15 -15.88 -10.37 -5.63
CA ALA A 15 -17.25 -9.97 -5.30
C ALA A 15 -18.32 -10.99 -5.74
N LEU A 16 -17.99 -11.93 -6.62
CA LEU A 16 -18.89 -12.99 -7.10
C LEU A 16 -18.73 -14.28 -6.28
N GLY A 17 -17.82 -14.32 -5.32
CA GLY A 17 -17.54 -15.49 -4.50
C GLY A 17 -16.55 -16.47 -5.13
N ASN A 18 -15.90 -16.12 -6.24
CA ASN A 18 -14.84 -16.95 -6.81
C ASN A 18 -13.59 -16.80 -5.95
N SER A 19 -12.93 -17.92 -5.65
CA SER A 19 -11.71 -17.94 -4.86
C SER A 19 -10.49 -18.29 -5.71
N VAL A 20 -9.38 -17.62 -5.44
CA VAL A 20 -8.09 -17.84 -6.10
C VAL A 20 -7.00 -17.94 -5.05
N ASP A 21 -6.13 -18.94 -5.18
CA ASP A 21 -4.92 -19.05 -4.36
C ASP A 21 -3.84 -18.12 -4.92
N ALA A 22 -3.27 -17.31 -4.04
CA ALA A 22 -2.23 -16.34 -4.35
C ALA A 22 -1.12 -16.37 -3.31
N PHE A 23 0.02 -15.79 -3.64
CA PHE A 23 1.08 -15.46 -2.70
C PHE A 23 1.16 -13.95 -2.55
N THR A 24 1.48 -13.50 -1.34
CA THR A 24 1.75 -12.10 -1.00
C THR A 24 2.92 -12.02 -0.05
N TYR A 25 3.44 -10.83 0.21
CA TYR A 25 4.56 -10.61 1.13
C TYR A 25 4.10 -9.83 2.35
N CYS A 26 4.31 -10.39 3.54
CA CYS A 26 3.95 -9.75 4.80
C CYS A 26 5.23 -9.39 5.57
N ALA A 27 5.26 -8.18 6.14
CA ALA A 27 6.39 -7.75 6.93
C ALA A 27 6.56 -8.66 8.17
N THR A 28 7.79 -9.09 8.44
CA THR A 28 8.12 -10.00 9.57
C THR A 28 8.36 -9.23 10.86
N SER A 29 8.71 -7.95 10.75
CA SER A 29 8.90 -7.04 11.87
C SER A 29 8.17 -5.74 11.54
N THR A 30 7.24 -5.35 12.40
CA THR A 30 6.44 -4.13 12.23
C THR A 30 6.52 -3.30 13.49
N ASP A 31 6.62 -1.98 13.33
CA ASP A 31 6.54 -1.02 14.41
C ASP A 31 5.30 -0.15 14.18
N PRO A 32 4.27 -0.26 15.03
CA PRO A 32 3.02 0.48 14.85
C PRO A 32 3.17 2.00 15.06
N SER A 33 4.29 2.46 15.61
CA SER A 33 4.58 3.89 15.77
C SER A 33 5.05 4.55 14.47
N LEU A 34 5.50 3.77 13.49
CA LEU A 34 5.97 4.29 12.21
C LEU A 34 4.80 4.60 11.29
N LEU A 35 4.78 5.82 10.77
CA LEU A 35 3.82 6.25 9.76
C LEU A 35 4.44 6.16 8.36
N PRO A 36 3.68 5.74 7.33
CA PRO A 36 4.14 5.80 5.96
C PRO A 36 4.44 7.25 5.57
N HIS A 37 5.42 7.45 4.71
CA HIS A 37 5.60 8.76 4.08
C HIS A 37 4.40 9.09 3.20
N SER A 38 3.98 10.35 3.19
CA SER A 38 2.77 10.79 2.47
C SER A 38 2.86 10.57 0.95
N TRP A 39 4.07 10.60 0.36
CA TRP A 39 4.26 10.22 -1.05
C TRP A 39 4.01 8.73 -1.28
N TYR A 40 4.37 7.87 -0.32
CA TYR A 40 4.14 6.43 -0.42
C TYR A 40 2.65 6.09 -0.33
N LEU A 41 1.94 6.71 0.62
CA LEU A 41 0.48 6.58 0.70
C LEU A 41 -0.19 7.09 -0.59
N ASN A 42 0.33 8.15 -1.21
CA ASN A 42 -0.17 8.63 -2.50
C ASN A 42 -0.05 7.57 -3.59
N HIS A 43 1.05 6.81 -3.67
CA HIS A 43 1.16 5.71 -4.63
C HIS A 43 0.08 4.65 -4.44
N VAL A 44 -0.19 4.26 -3.19
CA VAL A 44 -1.23 3.28 -2.86
C VAL A 44 -2.61 3.80 -3.27
N ILE A 45 -2.91 5.06 -3.00
CA ILE A 45 -4.19 5.70 -3.37
C ILE A 45 -4.35 5.79 -4.89
N VAL A 46 -3.29 6.17 -5.62
CA VAL A 46 -3.35 6.24 -7.10
C VAL A 46 -3.60 4.85 -7.69
N GLY A 47 -2.83 3.84 -7.30
CA GLY A 47 -3.04 2.48 -7.78
C GLY A 47 -4.43 1.93 -7.44
N ALA A 48 -4.94 2.20 -6.24
CA ALA A 48 -6.29 1.83 -5.83
C ALA A 48 -7.37 2.47 -6.71
N LYS A 49 -7.19 3.75 -7.08
CA LYS A 49 -8.09 4.45 -8.01
C LYS A 49 -8.03 3.87 -9.41
N GLU A 50 -6.83 3.56 -9.92
CA GLU A 50 -6.63 3.00 -11.26
C GLU A 50 -7.31 1.64 -11.45
N ILE A 51 -7.27 0.78 -10.43
CA ILE A 51 -7.92 -0.55 -10.49
C ILE A 51 -9.39 -0.52 -10.08
N GLY A 52 -9.92 0.65 -9.66
CA GLY A 52 -11.32 0.83 -9.30
C GLY A 52 -11.77 0.02 -8.07
N VAL A 53 -11.00 0.05 -6.99
CA VAL A 53 -11.40 -0.62 -5.73
C VAL A 53 -12.72 -0.05 -5.19
N PRO A 54 -13.45 -0.81 -4.34
CA PRO A 54 -14.64 -0.30 -3.66
C PRO A 54 -14.39 1.03 -2.92
N ALA A 55 -15.38 1.92 -2.94
CA ALA A 55 -15.24 3.28 -2.41
C ALA A 55 -14.90 3.30 -0.91
N ASP A 56 -15.54 2.42 -0.13
CA ASP A 56 -15.27 2.25 1.29
C ASP A 56 -13.83 1.80 1.57
N TYR A 57 -13.28 0.94 0.70
CA TYR A 57 -11.88 0.52 0.78
C TYR A 57 -10.92 1.65 0.42
N LEU A 58 -11.23 2.44 -0.62
CA LEU A 58 -10.44 3.63 -0.96
C LEU A 58 -10.46 4.68 0.16
N ASP A 59 -11.62 4.88 0.79
CA ASP A 59 -11.78 5.79 1.93
C ASP A 59 -10.94 5.32 3.12
N ALA A 60 -10.96 4.00 3.41
CA ALA A 60 -10.13 3.41 4.46
C ALA A 60 -8.63 3.60 4.21
N ILE A 61 -8.15 3.36 2.98
CA ILE A 61 -6.76 3.64 2.61
C ILE A 61 -6.46 5.14 2.81
N SER A 62 -7.32 6.02 2.30
CA SER A 62 -7.12 7.47 2.33
C SER A 62 -7.09 8.06 3.75
N ALA A 63 -7.77 7.41 4.70
CA ALA A 63 -7.79 7.80 6.11
C ALA A 63 -6.51 7.40 6.87
N THR A 64 -5.60 6.64 6.27
CA THR A 64 -4.36 6.18 6.92
C THR A 64 -3.48 7.38 7.29
N PRO A 65 -3.09 7.53 8.58
CA PRO A 65 -2.17 8.58 8.98
C PRO A 65 -0.83 8.45 8.25
N SER A 66 -0.29 9.57 7.76
CA SER A 66 0.99 9.61 7.08
C SER A 66 1.81 10.81 7.54
N GLN A 67 3.12 10.75 7.30
CA GLN A 67 4.05 11.81 7.67
C GLN A 67 4.77 12.36 6.44
N LYS A 68 5.25 13.61 6.52
CA LYS A 68 6.12 14.15 5.48
C LYS A 68 7.46 13.42 5.49
N ASP A 69 8.03 13.28 4.30
CA ASP A 69 9.39 12.82 4.17
C ASP A 69 10.37 13.93 4.59
N PRO A 70 11.33 13.69 5.49
CA PRO A 70 12.42 14.64 5.72
C PRO A 70 13.28 14.83 4.47
N ASP A 71 13.37 13.83 3.59
CA ASP A 71 14.05 13.94 2.30
C ASP A 71 13.10 14.54 1.25
N ARG A 72 13.27 15.85 1.02
CA ARG A 72 12.43 16.61 0.09
C ARG A 72 12.72 16.30 -1.37
N GLU A 73 13.94 15.88 -1.70
CA GLU A 73 14.31 15.51 -3.07
C GLU A 73 13.66 14.19 -3.45
N ARG A 74 13.66 13.23 -2.53
CA ARG A 74 12.91 11.97 -2.70
C ARG A 74 11.42 12.25 -2.83
N ASP A 75 10.79 12.99 -1.92
CA ASP A 75 9.34 13.29 -2.00
C ASP A 75 8.95 13.92 -3.35
N ALA A 76 9.75 14.88 -3.85
CA ALA A 76 9.51 15.50 -5.15
C ALA A 76 9.62 14.49 -6.30
N ARG A 77 10.66 13.65 -6.30
CA ARG A 77 10.87 12.63 -7.34
C ARG A 77 9.75 11.60 -7.38
N GLU A 78 9.32 11.10 -6.22
CA GLU A 78 8.26 10.08 -6.14
C GLU A 78 6.91 10.65 -6.60
N ARG A 79 6.62 11.92 -6.31
CA ARG A 79 5.38 12.58 -6.79
C ARG A 79 5.36 12.82 -8.29
N ALA A 80 6.51 13.14 -8.89
CA ALA A 80 6.65 13.40 -10.32
C ALA A 80 6.39 12.17 -11.21
N ILE A 81 6.21 10.97 -10.63
CA ILE A 81 5.85 9.75 -11.38
C ILE A 81 4.48 9.88 -12.07
N TYR A 82 3.61 10.78 -11.59
CA TYR A 82 2.23 10.96 -12.07
C TYR A 82 1.98 12.28 -12.81
N ASP A 83 3.01 13.10 -13.01
CA ASP A 83 2.94 14.40 -13.72
C ASP A 83 3.07 14.26 -15.25
#